data_AF-A0A0V0Q5X2-F1
#
_entry.id   AF-A0A0V0Q5X2-F1
#
_cell.length_a   1.000
_cell.length_b   1.000
_cell.length_c   1.000
_cell.angle_alpha   90.00
_cell.angle_beta   90.00
_cell.angle_gamma   90.00
#
_symmetry.space_group_name_H-M   'P 1'
#
loop_
_entity.id
_entity.type
_entity.pdbx_description
1 polymer ?
#
loop_
_entity_poly.entity_id
_entity_poly.type
_entity_poly.pdbx_seq_one_letter_code
_entity_poly.pdbx_strand_id
1 'polypeptide(L)'
;MRFAFIAKHRHIWPVSWLCEVLEVSRSGFHAWLSRPSSTREIHDAKLVAAIETSFKASDRTYGAHRVWRDVLEEGLACGLHQIERLMRVDAMRARPRC
;
A
#
# COMPACT_ATOMS: atom_id res chain seq x y z
N MET A 1 10.95 4.45 -10.80
CA MET A 1 10.00 3.32 -10.94
C MET A 1 9.72 3.02 -12.42
N ARG A 2 10.59 2.25 -13.10
CA ARG A 2 10.41 1.93 -14.54
C ARG A 2 9.41 0.78 -14.73
N PHE A 3 9.53 -0.29 -13.93
CA PHE A 3 8.62 -1.45 -14.02
C PHE A 3 7.17 -1.15 -13.63
N ALA A 4 6.93 -0.30 -12.63
CA ALA A 4 5.57 0.10 -12.25
C ALA A 4 4.85 0.88 -13.37
N PHE A 5 5.60 1.71 -14.12
CA PHE A 5 5.08 2.40 -15.30
C PHE A 5 4.66 1.40 -16.38
N ILE A 6 5.52 0.41 -16.67
CA ILE A 6 5.22 -0.66 -17.64
C ILE A 6 3.97 -1.42 -17.21
N ALA A 7 3.86 -1.79 -15.93
CA ALA A 7 2.69 -2.50 -15.40
C ALA A 7 1.40 -1.69 -15.56
N LYS A 8 1.45 -0.38 -15.32
CA LYS A 8 0.30 0.51 -15.48
C LYS A 8 -0.11 0.67 -16.94
N HIS A 9 0.84 0.76 -17.87
CA HIS A 9 0.59 1.08 -19.28
C HIS A 9 0.59 -0.13 -20.23
N ARG A 10 0.81 -1.36 -19.74
CA ARG A 10 0.80 -2.61 -20.52
C ARG A 10 -0.49 -2.91 -21.29
N HIS A 11 -1.58 -2.23 -20.94
CA HIS A 11 -2.89 -2.37 -21.60
C HIS A 11 -3.05 -1.43 -22.81
N ILE A 12 -2.22 -0.38 -22.89
CA ILE A 12 -2.24 0.61 -23.98
C ILE A 12 -1.17 0.26 -25.02
N TRP A 13 0.02 -0.15 -24.57
CA TRP A 13 1.15 -0.49 -25.44
C TRP A 13 1.73 -1.87 -25.13
N PRO A 14 2.30 -2.57 -26.13
CA PRO A 14 3.01 -3.81 -25.92
C PRO A 14 4.14 -3.66 -24.91
N VAL A 15 4.25 -4.62 -23.99
CA VAL A 15 5.31 -4.66 -22.96
C VAL A 15 6.70 -4.65 -23.60
N SER A 16 6.89 -5.30 -24.75
CA SER A 16 8.15 -5.28 -25.51
C SER A 16 8.59 -3.87 -25.87
N TRP A 17 7.66 -3.08 -26.42
CA TRP A 17 7.92 -1.69 -26.81
C TRP A 17 8.22 -0.82 -25.58
N LEU A 18 7.45 -0.98 -24.50
CA LEU A 18 7.71 -0.26 -23.25
C LEU A 18 9.06 -0.64 -22.61
N CYS A 19 9.48 -1.90 -22.70
CA CYS A 19 10.78 -2.35 -22.22
C CYS A 19 11.93 -1.75 -23.04
N GLU A 20 11.78 -1.65 -24.36
CA GLU A 20 12.77 -1.02 -25.25
C GLU A 20 12.91 0.48 -24.98
N VAL A 21 11.79 1.21 -24.91
CA VAL A 21 11.77 2.66 -24.66
C VAL A 21 12.36 3.02 -23.28
N LEU A 22 12.16 2.16 -22.28
CA LEU A 22 12.65 2.40 -20.92
C LEU A 22 14.02 1.74 -20.64
N GLU A 23 14.65 1.15 -21.66
CA GLU A 23 15.94 0.45 -21.57
C GLU A 23 15.97 -0.60 -20.44
N VAL A 24 14.89 -1.36 -20.28
CA VAL A 24 14.81 -2.44 -19.29
C VAL A 24 14.65 -3.80 -19.95
N SER A 25 15.22 -4.83 -19.32
CA SER A 25 15.06 -6.19 -19.83
C SER A 25 13.64 -6.72 -19.61
N ARG A 26 13.08 -7.39 -20.62
CA ARG A 26 11.80 -8.12 -20.53
C ARG A 26 11.83 -9.16 -19.40
N SER A 27 12.93 -9.89 -19.28
CA SER A 27 13.15 -10.85 -18.20
C SER A 27 13.15 -10.17 -16.81
N GLY A 28 13.73 -8.97 -16.70
CA GLY A 28 13.70 -8.17 -15.48
C GLY A 28 12.29 -7.69 -15.12
N PHE A 29 11.48 -7.30 -16.13
CA PHE A 29 10.07 -6.95 -15.92
C PHE A 29 9.24 -8.15 -15.44
N HIS A 30 9.37 -9.31 -16.09
CA HIS A 30 8.66 -10.52 -15.67
C HIS A 30 9.12 -11.01 -14.30
N ALA A 31 10.42 -10.96 -14.00
CA ALA A 31 10.94 -11.28 -12.67
C ALA A 31 10.43 -10.29 -11.61
N TRP A 32 10.29 -9.01 -11.94
CA TRP A 32 9.68 -8.02 -11.05
C TRP A 32 8.18 -8.28 -10.84
N LEU A 33 7.47 -8.72 -11.88
CA LEU A 33 6.05 -9.05 -11.81
C LEU A 33 5.80 -10.36 -11.03
N SER A 34 6.70 -11.33 -11.15
CA SER A 34 6.62 -12.63 -10.47
C SER A 34 7.24 -12.62 -9.07
N ARG A 35 7.93 -11.54 -8.68
CA ARG A 35 8.47 -11.42 -7.33
C ARG A 35 7.29 -11.50 -6.36
N PRO A 36 7.26 -12.49 -5.46
CA PRO A 36 6.23 -12.55 -4.44
C PRO A 36 6.28 -11.25 -3.65
N SER A 37 5.11 -10.68 -3.36
CA SER A 37 4.98 -9.58 -2.43
C SER A 37 5.74 -9.94 -1.16
N SER A 38 6.66 -9.06 -0.75
CA SER A 38 7.52 -9.35 0.39
C SER A 38 6.68 -9.63 1.63
N THR A 39 7.19 -10.43 2.58
CA THR A 39 6.48 -10.70 3.86
C THR A 39 6.04 -9.39 4.53
N ARG A 40 6.81 -8.32 4.35
CA ARG A 40 6.49 -6.97 4.81
C ARG A 40 5.29 -6.36 4.09
N GLU A 41 5.21 -6.45 2.77
CA GLU A 41 4.06 -5.96 2.00
C GLU A 41 2.77 -6.72 2.34
N ILE A 42 2.85 -8.04 2.55
CA ILE A 42 1.69 -8.83 2.98
C ILE A 42 1.23 -8.39 4.37
N HIS A 43 2.16 -8.18 5.29
CA HIS A 43 1.85 -7.72 6.64
C HIS A 43 1.30 -6.28 6.64
N ASP A 44 1.91 -5.37 5.87
CA ASP A 44 1.42 -4.01 5.68
C ASP A 44 0.01 -4.02 5.07
N ALA A 45 -0.27 -4.85 4.07
CA ALA A 45 -1.61 -4.97 3.49
C ALA A 45 -2.66 -5.44 4.51
N LYS A 46 -2.30 -6.40 5.38
CA LYS A 46 -3.18 -6.82 6.50
C LYS A 46 -3.44 -5.67 7.47
N LEU A 47 -2.39 -4.92 7.82
CA LEU A 47 -2.52 -3.76 8.70
C LEU A 47 -3.38 -2.65 8.07
N VAL A 48 -3.20 -2.35 6.78
CA VAL A 48 -4.03 -1.37 6.07
C VAL A 48 -5.51 -1.75 6.13
N ALA A 49 -5.86 -3.03 5.95
CA ALA A 49 -7.24 -3.49 6.05
C ALA A 49 -7.84 -3.29 7.47
N ALA A 50 -7.07 -3.57 8.52
CA ALA A 50 -7.49 -3.33 9.90
C ALA A 50 -7.64 -1.82 10.20
N ILE A 51 -6.65 -1.02 9.80
CA ILE A 51 -6.67 0.46 9.90
C ILE A 51 -7.91 1.01 9.21
N GLU A 52 -8.20 0.58 7.98
CA GLU A 52 -9.35 1.04 7.21
C GLU A 52 -10.69 0.68 7.88
N THR A 53 -10.76 -0.50 8.49
CA THR A 53 -11.95 -0.97 9.22
C THR A 53 -12.22 -0.12 10.45
N SER A 54 -11.23 0.09 11.32
CA SER A 54 -11.33 0.99 12.49
C SER A 54 -11.60 2.45 12.06
N PHE A 55 -10.93 2.93 11.01
CA PHE A 55 -11.10 4.28 10.51
C PHE A 55 -12.51 4.54 9.97
N LYS A 56 -13.11 3.57 9.27
CA LYS A 56 -14.50 3.65 8.81
C LYS A 56 -15.50 3.50 9.97
N ALA A 57 -15.26 2.60 10.91
CA ALA A 57 -16.12 2.39 12.08
C ALA A 57 -16.22 3.65 12.96
N SER A 58 -15.16 4.45 13.01
CA SER A 58 -15.08 5.71 13.76
C SER A 58 -15.58 6.95 12.99
N ASP A 59 -16.31 6.76 11.88
CA ASP A 59 -16.75 7.82 10.96
C ASP A 59 -15.59 8.74 10.53
N ARG A 60 -14.41 8.15 10.32
CA ARG A 60 -13.20 8.87 9.89
C ARG A 60 -12.75 9.95 10.86
N THR A 61 -13.17 9.90 12.13
CA THR A 61 -12.77 10.89 13.15
C THR A 61 -11.47 10.51 13.84
N TYR A 62 -11.06 9.23 13.78
CA TYR A 62 -9.89 8.75 14.48
C TYR A 62 -8.60 9.07 13.71
N GLY A 63 -7.64 9.65 14.43
CA GLY A 63 -6.26 9.79 13.98
C GLY A 63 -5.42 8.57 14.32
N ALA A 64 -4.15 8.58 13.90
CA ALA A 64 -3.24 7.45 13.99
C ALA A 64 -3.14 6.81 15.38
N HIS A 65 -3.14 7.59 16.46
CA HIS A 65 -3.08 7.05 17.83
C HIS A 65 -4.29 6.19 18.21
N ARG A 66 -5.50 6.58 17.80
CA ARG A 66 -6.72 5.84 18.16
C ARG A 66 -6.85 4.57 17.32
N VAL A 67 -6.58 4.69 16.02
CA VAL A 67 -6.55 3.54 15.12
C VAL A 67 -5.47 2.53 15.55
N TRP A 68 -4.30 3.00 15.99
CA TRP A 68 -3.25 2.13 16.54
C TRP A 68 -3.72 1.33 17.75
N ARG A 69 -4.52 1.94 18.63
CA ARG A 69 -5.08 1.24 19.80
C ARG A 69 -6.08 0.17 19.38
N ASP A 70 -6.98 0.48 18.44
CA ASP A 70 -7.96 -0.47 17.93
C ASP A 70 -7.27 -1.67 17.25
N VAL A 71 -6.24 -1.40 16.42
CA VAL A 71 -5.45 -2.43 15.73
C VAL A 71 -4.66 -3.31 16.72
N LEU A 72 -4.19 -2.74 17.84
CA LEU A 72 -3.58 -3.51 18.92
C LEU A 72 -4.59 -4.40 19.65
N GLU A 73 -5.82 -3.91 19.87
CA GLU A 73 -6.90 -4.69 20.46
C GLU A 73 -7.35 -5.84 19.55
N GLU A 74 -7.24 -5.68 18.23
CA GLU A 74 -7.41 -6.77 17.24
C GLU A 74 -6.27 -7.80 17.25
N GLY A 75 -5.22 -7.61 18.06
CA GLY A 75 -4.10 -8.55 18.22
C GLY A 75 -3.00 -8.40 17.18
N LEU A 76 -2.99 -7.32 16.40
CA LEU A 76 -1.94 -7.04 15.42
C LEU A 76 -0.80 -6.24 16.05
N ALA A 77 0.35 -6.90 16.24
CA ALA A 77 1.56 -6.24 16.72
C ALA A 77 2.07 -5.24 15.67
N CYS A 78 1.89 -3.94 15.94
CA CYS A 78 2.36 -2.86 15.07
C CYS A 78 2.84 -1.65 15.88
N GLY A 79 3.81 -0.92 15.31
CA GLY A 79 4.28 0.34 15.88
C GLY A 79 3.47 1.53 15.39
N LEU A 80 3.37 2.58 16.21
CA LEU A 80 2.65 3.81 15.85
C LEU A 80 3.17 4.43 14.54
N HIS A 81 4.48 4.49 14.34
CA HIS A 81 5.06 5.02 13.09
C HIS A 81 4.67 4.23 11.84
N GLN A 82 4.40 2.92 11.99
CA GLN A 82 3.93 2.10 10.89
C GLN A 82 2.48 2.47 10.52
N ILE A 83 1.62 2.65 11.53
CA ILE A 83 0.24 3.15 11.35
C ILE A 83 0.26 4.53 10.67
N GLU A 84 1.06 5.47 11.19
CA GLU A 84 1.17 6.82 10.62
C GLU A 84 1.61 6.81 9.15
N ARG A 85 2.62 6.00 8.83
CA ARG A 85 3.09 5.84 7.45
C ARG A 85 1.99 5.27 6.55
N LEU A 86 1.31 4.21 6.98
CA LEU A 86 0.25 3.56 6.20
C LEU A 86 -0.95 4.49 5.99
N MET A 87 -1.44 5.15 7.05
CA MET A 87 -2.51 6.14 6.94
C MET A 87 -2.15 7.30 6.00
N ARG A 88 -0.88 7.73 5.98
CA ARG A 88 -0.41 8.78 5.05
C ARG A 88 -0.37 8.29 3.61
N VAL A 89 0.10 7.06 3.36
CA VAL A 89 0.20 6.47 2.02
C VAL A 89 -1.19 6.25 1.42
N ASP A 90 -2.14 5.77 2.22
CA ASP A 90 -3.53 5.52 1.81
C ASP A 90 -4.44 6.76 1.93
N ALA A 91 -3.86 7.95 2.16
CA ALA A 91 -4.58 9.22 2.27
C ALA A 91 -5.72 9.23 3.31
N MET A 92 -5.62 8.40 4.35
CA MET A 92 -6.59 8.32 5.45
C MET A 92 -6.34 9.47 6.44
N ARG A 93 -7.04 10.60 6.23
CA ARG A 93 -6.96 11.77 7.11
C ARG A 93 -8.19 11.88 7.97
N ALA A 94 -7.99 11.99 9.28
CA ALA A 94 -9.06 12.23 10.23
C ALA A 94 -9.82 13.52 9.86
N ARG A 95 -11.15 13.43 9.84
CA ARG A 95 -12.02 14.57 9.58
C ARG A 95 -12.04 15.48 10.82
N PRO A 96 -11.68 16.77 10.69
CA PRO A 96 -11.84 17.70 11.80
C PRO A 96 -13.33 17.81 12.14
N ARG A 97 -13.64 17.79 13.44
CA ARG A 97 -15.01 18.04 13.91
C ARG A 97 -15.35 19.50 13.56
N CYS A 98 -16.39 19.66 12.76
CA CYS A 98 -16.97 20.97 12.44
C CYS A 98 -17.73 21.50 13.65
#